data_AF-A0A421BJ67-F1
#
_entry.id   AF-A0A421BJ67-F1
#
_cell.length_a   1.000
_cell.length_b   1.000
_cell.length_c   1.000
_cell.angle_alpha   90.00
_cell.angle_beta   90.00
_cell.angle_gamma   90.00
#
_symmetry.space_group_name_H-M   'P 1'
#
loop_
_entity.id
_entity.type
_entity.pdbx_description
1 polymer ?
#
loop_
_entity_poly.entity_id
_entity_poly.type
_entity_poly.pdbx_seq_one_letter_code
_entity_poly.pdbx_strand_id
1 'polypeptide(L)'
;MRIIEPIAITEAMLLASNVAETDAPAWDAGAGYDVAEQVIRGHAVYQAVAASTGQDPLTDATSTYWVRLGATNRWKAFDKLISDPVAQAGTITYSLRPDMLSDAIAFFGLSAASIRVAVTDPVDGIIYDQTRSLIDGGAVFDWWSYFFEPITYADQEIVTGIPIYTGAQVDITLTSGGLTEVGQIVLGRAQVLGETLVDTEIGIEDFSVKERD
;
A
#
# COMPACT_ATOMS: atom_id res chain seq x y z
N MET A 1 14.85 -13.13 -13.54
CA MET A 1 14.72 -12.32 -12.31
C MET A 1 14.51 -10.85 -12.67
N ARG A 2 13.56 -10.21 -11.99
CA ARG A 2 13.27 -8.78 -12.09
C ARG A 2 13.27 -8.18 -10.70
N ILE A 3 13.83 -6.99 -10.55
CA ILE A 3 13.76 -6.18 -9.34
C ILE A 3 13.04 -4.88 -9.65
N ILE A 4 12.20 -4.40 -8.73
CA ILE A 4 11.56 -3.10 -8.85
C ILE A 4 12.26 -2.18 -7.86
N GLU A 5 12.90 -1.13 -8.35
CA GLU A 5 13.44 -0.06 -7.52
C GLU A 5 12.28 0.82 -7.01
N PRO A 6 11.91 0.74 -5.72
CA PRO A 6 10.71 1.42 -5.22
C PRO A 6 10.89 2.92 -5.15
N ILE A 7 9.86 3.66 -5.57
CA ILE A 7 9.74 5.11 -5.34
C ILE A 7 8.87 5.33 -4.10
N ALA A 8 9.34 6.20 -3.21
CA ALA A 8 8.56 6.60 -2.04
C ALA A 8 7.43 7.54 -2.47
N ILE A 9 6.18 7.14 -2.21
CA ILE A 9 5.01 7.96 -2.46
C ILE A 9 4.91 9.04 -1.39
N THR A 10 4.92 10.30 -1.81
CA THR A 10 4.78 11.46 -0.91
C THR A 10 3.36 12.03 -0.97
N GLU A 11 3.00 12.86 0.02
CA GLU A 11 1.72 13.58 0.05
C GLU A 11 1.44 14.36 -1.24
N ALA A 12 2.47 14.96 -1.83
CA ALA A 12 2.35 15.71 -3.08
C ALA A 12 2.02 14.82 -4.30
N MET A 13 2.34 13.52 -4.23
CA MET A 13 2.07 12.58 -5.31
C MET A 13 0.66 11.99 -5.20
N LEU A 14 0.03 11.96 -4.03
CA LEU A 14 -1.32 11.43 -3.86
C LEU A 14 -2.35 12.52 -4.16
N LEU A 15 -2.99 12.43 -5.34
CA LEU A 15 -4.00 13.40 -5.76
C LEU A 15 -5.36 13.16 -5.10
N ALA A 16 -5.78 11.89 -5.03
CA ALA A 16 -7.06 11.52 -4.45
C ALA A 16 -7.08 10.06 -3.99
N SER A 17 -7.91 9.78 -3.00
CA SER A 17 -8.31 8.43 -2.62
C SER A 17 -9.72 8.48 -2.03
N ASN A 18 -10.50 7.42 -2.25
CA ASN A 18 -11.81 7.27 -1.59
C ASN A 18 -11.72 6.69 -0.17
N VAL A 19 -10.54 6.23 0.26
CA VAL A 19 -10.33 5.76 1.64
C VAL A 19 -10.29 6.97 2.55
N ALA A 20 -11.13 7.04 3.58
CA ALA A 20 -11.15 8.17 4.51
C ALA A 20 -10.09 8.00 5.62
N GLU A 21 -9.51 9.10 6.08
CA GLU A 21 -8.63 9.13 7.25
C GLU A 21 -9.45 9.45 8.50
N THR A 22 -10.17 8.46 9.01
CA THR A 22 -11.08 8.59 10.16
C THR A 22 -10.73 7.64 11.31
N ASP A 23 -9.49 7.15 11.33
CA ASP A 23 -8.99 6.20 12.33
C ASP A 23 -8.99 6.80 13.75
N ALA A 24 -8.83 8.12 13.88
CA ALA A 24 -8.95 8.89 15.11
C ALA A 24 -9.29 10.36 14.79
N PRO A 25 -9.72 11.17 15.78
CA PRO A 25 -9.90 12.61 15.60
C PRO A 25 -8.60 13.32 15.15
N ALA A 26 -8.71 14.38 14.35
CA ALA A 26 -7.53 15.19 14.02
C ALA A 26 -6.98 15.86 15.28
N TRP A 27 -5.65 15.91 15.42
CA TRP A 27 -5.01 16.63 16.52
C TRP A 27 -5.29 18.14 16.43
N ASP A 28 -5.63 18.75 17.56
CA ASP A 28 -5.92 20.15 17.75
C ASP A 28 -5.07 20.72 18.89
N ALA A 29 -4.42 21.86 18.65
CA ALA A 29 -3.50 22.46 19.62
C ALA A 29 -4.22 23.03 20.87
N GLY A 30 -5.51 23.35 20.77
CA GLY A 30 -6.31 23.89 21.86
C GLY A 30 -7.00 22.82 22.70
N ALA A 31 -7.09 21.58 22.20
CA ALA A 31 -7.65 20.46 22.92
C ALA A 31 -6.67 19.92 23.99
N GLY A 32 -7.23 19.59 25.16
CA GLY A 32 -6.53 18.78 26.15
C GLY A 32 -6.75 17.30 25.86
N TYR A 33 -5.68 16.52 25.96
CA TYR A 33 -5.68 15.09 25.71
C TYR A 33 -5.30 14.33 26.97
N ASP A 34 -6.12 13.35 27.33
CA ASP A 34 -5.86 12.42 28.42
C ASP A 34 -5.07 11.20 27.92
N VAL A 35 -4.48 10.44 28.86
CA VAL A 35 -3.73 9.23 28.54
C VAL A 35 -4.63 8.21 27.82
N ALA A 36 -4.08 7.57 26.80
CA ALA A 36 -4.72 6.62 25.89
C ALA A 36 -5.68 7.21 24.84
N GLU A 37 -5.89 8.52 24.81
CA GLU A 37 -6.60 9.15 23.68
C GLU A 37 -5.77 9.08 22.40
N GLN A 38 -6.45 8.97 21.26
CA GLN A 38 -5.83 8.83 19.94
C GLN A 38 -6.12 10.04 19.07
N VAL A 39 -5.14 10.43 18.27
CA VAL A 39 -5.25 11.53 17.31
C VAL A 39 -4.56 11.19 15.99
N ILE A 40 -5.02 11.79 14.89
CA ILE A 40 -4.33 11.77 13.60
C ILE A 40 -3.46 13.03 13.47
N ARG A 41 -2.20 12.82 13.09
CA ARG A 41 -1.26 13.89 12.72
C ARG A 41 -0.27 13.36 11.67
N GLY A 42 -0.05 14.10 10.58
CA GLY A 42 0.87 13.69 9.51
C GLY A 42 0.60 12.28 8.96
N HIS A 43 -0.68 11.98 8.67
CA HIS A 43 -1.14 10.69 8.14
C HIS A 43 -0.82 9.45 9.01
N ALA A 44 -0.50 9.66 10.28
CA ALA A 44 -0.30 8.60 11.26
C ALA A 44 -1.22 8.80 12.47
N VAL A 45 -1.57 7.67 13.10
CA VAL A 45 -2.31 7.64 14.35
C VAL A 45 -1.32 7.65 15.51
N TYR A 46 -1.52 8.57 16.44
CA TYR A 46 -0.74 8.70 17.68
C TYR A 46 -1.64 8.46 18.87
N GLN A 47 -1.10 7.83 19.92
CA GLN A 47 -1.76 7.64 21.20
C GLN A 47 -1.04 8.43 22.29
N ALA A 48 -1.81 9.14 23.10
CA ALA A 48 -1.29 9.88 24.24
C ALA A 48 -0.79 8.91 25.33
N VAL A 49 0.44 9.09 25.78
CA VAL A 49 1.03 8.36 26.92
C VAL A 49 1.10 9.19 28.20
N ALA A 50 0.95 10.51 28.07
CA ALA A 50 0.86 11.45 29.18
C ALA A 50 -0.20 12.51 28.85
N ALA A 51 -0.88 13.03 29.87
CA ALA A 51 -1.83 14.12 29.69
C ALA A 51 -1.11 15.33 29.11
N SER A 52 -1.66 15.91 28.04
CA SER A 52 -1.01 17.01 27.32
C SER A 52 -2.02 18.00 26.73
N THR A 53 -1.57 19.22 26.46
CA THR A 53 -2.35 20.24 25.75
C THR A 53 -1.37 21.04 24.92
N GLY A 54 -1.67 21.23 23.63
CA GLY A 54 -0.79 21.95 22.70
C GLY A 54 0.55 21.28 22.39
N GLN A 55 0.77 20.04 22.83
CA GLN A 55 1.97 19.26 22.47
C GLN A 55 1.72 18.54 21.15
N ASP A 56 2.41 18.97 20.08
CA ASP A 56 2.24 18.42 18.73
C ASP A 56 2.97 17.07 18.60
N PRO A 57 2.27 15.97 18.25
CA PRO A 57 2.87 14.66 18.03
C PRO A 57 4.03 14.64 17.03
N LEU A 58 4.05 15.54 16.03
CA LEU A 58 5.14 15.60 15.03
C LEU A 58 6.44 16.16 15.59
N THR A 59 6.38 16.91 16.69
CA THR A 59 7.54 17.54 17.32
C THR A 59 8.04 16.78 18.55
N ASP A 60 7.27 15.81 19.04
CA ASP A 60 7.60 14.96 20.19
C ASP A 60 8.53 13.79 19.79
N ALA A 61 9.76 14.14 19.42
CA ALA A 61 10.76 13.17 18.97
C ALA A 61 11.17 12.14 20.05
N THR A 62 10.93 12.45 21.33
CA THR A 62 11.24 11.58 22.47
C THR A 62 10.04 10.75 22.95
N SER A 63 8.89 10.84 22.27
CA SER A 63 7.65 10.14 22.63
C SER A 63 7.25 10.33 24.09
N THR A 64 7.45 11.54 24.61
CA THR A 64 7.16 11.89 26.00
C THR A 64 5.67 12.01 26.26
N TYR A 65 4.92 12.46 25.26
CA TYR A 65 3.47 12.65 25.31
C TYR A 65 2.74 11.75 24.31
N TRP A 66 3.37 11.40 23.19
CA TRP A 66 2.73 10.67 22.10
C TRP A 66 3.55 9.47 21.63
N VAL A 67 2.88 8.34 21.41
CA VAL A 67 3.46 7.16 20.74
C VAL A 67 2.75 6.94 19.41
N ARG A 68 3.52 6.77 18.34
CA ARG A 68 2.98 6.46 17.01
C ARG A 68 2.51 5.01 16.97
N LEU A 69 1.24 4.78 16.64
CA LEU A 69 0.67 3.44 16.48
C LEU A 69 0.86 2.88 15.07
N GLY A 70 0.69 3.72 14.04
CA GLY A 70 0.72 3.27 12.65
C GLY A 70 0.31 4.37 11.67
N ALA A 71 0.32 4.06 10.38
CA ALA A 71 -0.27 4.94 9.37
C ALA A 71 -1.80 4.91 9.45
N THR A 72 -2.46 5.97 8.99
CA THR A 72 -3.91 5.98 8.76
C THR A 72 -4.29 4.95 7.73
N ASN A 73 -5.54 4.47 7.74
CA ASN A 73 -6.01 3.43 6.82
C ASN A 73 -5.70 3.77 5.35
N ARG A 74 -5.79 5.03 4.94
CA ARG A 74 -5.43 5.48 3.58
C ARG A 74 -3.93 5.30 3.26
N TRP A 75 -3.06 5.49 4.24
CA TRP A 75 -1.61 5.56 4.03
C TRP A 75 -0.86 4.26 4.32
N LYS A 76 -1.53 3.27 4.93
CA LYS A 76 -0.98 1.93 5.14
C LYS A 76 -0.46 1.28 3.84
N ALA A 77 -1.13 1.51 2.71
CA ALA A 77 -0.66 1.02 1.40
C ALA A 77 0.76 1.49 1.02
N PHE A 78 1.28 2.55 1.63
CA PHE A 78 2.56 3.17 1.29
C PHE A 78 3.58 3.14 2.45
N ASP A 79 3.28 2.50 3.58
CA ASP A 79 4.11 2.53 4.79
C ASP A 79 5.23 1.47 4.84
N LYS A 80 5.31 0.63 3.80
CA LYS A 80 6.25 -0.50 3.63
C LYS A 80 5.98 -1.70 4.53
N LEU A 81 4.79 -1.80 5.13
CA LEU A 81 4.36 -2.92 5.95
C LEU A 81 3.21 -3.66 5.26
N ILE A 82 3.43 -4.93 4.93
CA ILE A 82 2.39 -5.77 4.29
C ILE A 82 1.36 -6.25 5.33
N SER A 83 1.77 -6.38 6.60
CA SER A 83 0.97 -7.00 7.66
C SER A 83 -0.15 -6.11 8.24
N ASP A 84 -0.24 -4.85 7.85
CA ASP A 84 -1.30 -3.93 8.27
C ASP A 84 -1.99 -3.33 7.03
N PRO A 85 -2.91 -4.07 6.40
CA PRO A 85 -3.50 -3.65 5.14
C PRO A 85 -4.48 -2.49 5.28
N VAL A 86 -4.61 -1.73 4.20
CA VAL A 86 -5.77 -0.86 3.99
C VAL A 86 -6.99 -1.75 3.87
N ALA A 87 -8.02 -1.52 4.66
CA ALA A 87 -9.27 -2.28 4.60
C ALA A 87 -10.46 -1.35 4.36
N GLN A 88 -11.26 -1.63 3.33
CA GLN A 88 -12.49 -0.91 3.04
C GLN A 88 -13.51 -1.78 2.33
N ALA A 89 -14.80 -1.64 2.66
CA ALA A 89 -15.86 -2.34 1.95
C ALA A 89 -16.03 -1.82 0.51
N GLY A 90 -16.19 -2.74 -0.45
CA GLY A 90 -16.50 -2.45 -1.84
C GLY A 90 -15.27 -2.14 -2.70
N THR A 91 -14.92 -0.85 -2.82
CA THR A 91 -13.89 -0.41 -3.78
C THR A 91 -12.86 0.46 -3.08
N ILE A 92 -11.58 0.27 -3.40
CA ILE A 92 -10.47 1.14 -3.00
C ILE A 92 -9.92 1.81 -4.26
N THR A 93 -9.76 3.13 -4.20
CA THR A 93 -9.22 3.93 -5.32
C THR A 93 -8.06 4.80 -4.84
N TYR A 94 -7.03 4.88 -5.67
CA TYR A 94 -5.91 5.80 -5.51
C TYR A 94 -5.61 6.48 -6.83
N SER A 95 -5.50 7.79 -6.80
CA SER A 95 -5.03 8.60 -7.93
C SER A 95 -3.69 9.20 -7.55
N LEU A 96 -2.64 8.79 -8.27
CA LEU A 96 -1.26 9.13 -8.00
C LEU A 96 -0.69 9.93 -9.18
N ARG A 97 0.20 10.88 -8.89
CA ARG A 97 1.03 11.55 -9.89
C ARG A 97 2.49 11.48 -9.46
N PRO A 98 3.20 10.41 -9.87
CA PRO A 98 4.62 10.29 -9.60
C PRO A 98 5.42 11.43 -10.25
N ASP A 99 6.46 11.88 -9.55
CA ASP A 99 7.41 12.90 -10.02
C ASP A 99 8.64 12.30 -10.72
N MET A 100 8.71 10.97 -10.78
CA MET A 100 9.81 10.19 -11.33
C MET A 100 9.29 9.15 -12.32
N LEU A 101 10.17 8.73 -13.24
CA LEU A 101 9.90 7.69 -14.22
C LEU A 101 9.72 6.34 -13.53
N SER A 102 8.59 5.68 -13.78
CA SER A 102 8.27 4.32 -13.32
C SER A 102 7.79 3.49 -14.49
N ASP A 103 8.00 2.18 -14.43
CA ASP A 103 7.47 1.25 -15.46
C ASP A 103 6.82 0.00 -14.88
N ALA A 104 6.76 -0.08 -13.55
CA ALA A 104 6.13 -1.17 -12.83
C ALA A 104 5.35 -0.70 -11.60
N ILE A 105 4.27 -1.42 -11.33
CA ILE A 105 3.49 -1.33 -10.10
C ILE A 105 3.33 -2.75 -9.55
N ALA A 106 3.73 -2.95 -8.31
CA ALA A 106 3.54 -4.18 -7.58
C ALA A 106 2.54 -3.96 -6.43
N PHE A 107 1.69 -4.95 -6.24
CA PHE A 107 0.68 -5.01 -5.19
C PHE A 107 0.95 -6.23 -4.32
N PHE A 108 0.90 -6.05 -3.01
CA PHE A 108 1.11 -7.11 -2.02
C PHE A 108 0.02 -7.10 -0.96
N GLY A 109 -0.27 -8.26 -0.38
CA GLY A 109 -1.31 -8.41 0.64
C GLY A 109 -2.69 -8.07 0.09
N LEU A 110 -2.99 -8.55 -1.13
CA LEU A 110 -4.23 -8.28 -1.82
C LEU A 110 -5.35 -9.21 -1.36
N SER A 111 -6.52 -8.61 -1.13
CA SER A 111 -7.80 -9.30 -1.02
C SER A 111 -8.81 -8.53 -1.85
N ALA A 112 -8.84 -8.79 -3.15
CA ALA A 112 -9.72 -8.11 -4.10
C ALA A 112 -10.07 -9.05 -5.26
N ALA A 113 -11.21 -8.84 -5.91
CA ALA A 113 -11.61 -9.66 -7.06
C ALA A 113 -10.96 -9.18 -8.36
N SER A 114 -10.71 -7.88 -8.49
CA SER A 114 -10.06 -7.28 -9.66
C SER A 114 -9.29 -6.02 -9.32
N ILE A 115 -8.23 -5.77 -10.09
CA ILE A 115 -7.46 -4.54 -10.08
C ILE A 115 -7.52 -3.92 -11.47
N ARG A 116 -7.80 -2.62 -11.53
CA ARG A 116 -7.64 -1.81 -12.72
C ARG A 116 -6.55 -0.78 -12.49
N VAL A 117 -5.61 -0.71 -13.42
CA VAL A 117 -4.56 0.31 -13.49
C VAL A 117 -4.76 1.09 -14.78
N ALA A 118 -5.07 2.37 -14.65
CA ALA A 118 -5.15 3.30 -15.76
C ALA A 118 -4.05 4.37 -15.62
N VAL A 119 -3.42 4.75 -16.73
CA VAL A 119 -2.49 5.87 -16.79
C VAL A 119 -3.01 6.87 -17.80
N THR A 120 -3.13 8.11 -17.35
CA THR A 120 -3.66 9.24 -18.09
C THR A 120 -2.58 10.31 -18.25
N ASP A 121 -2.29 10.66 -19.49
CA ASP A 121 -1.49 11.83 -19.85
C ASP A 121 -2.36 13.09 -19.84
N PRO A 122 -1.86 14.24 -19.36
CA PRO A 122 -2.59 15.51 -19.39
C PRO A 122 -2.95 16.05 -20.78
N VAL A 123 -2.24 15.63 -21.84
CA VAL A 123 -2.44 16.08 -23.23
C VAL A 123 -3.15 15.01 -24.05
N ASP A 124 -2.63 13.79 -24.05
CA ASP A 124 -3.07 12.69 -24.94
C ASP A 124 -4.20 11.83 -24.34
N GLY A 125 -4.54 12.02 -23.07
CA GLY A 125 -5.58 11.25 -22.37
C GLY A 125 -5.11 9.88 -21.91
N ILE A 126 -5.98 8.86 -21.91
CA ILE A 126 -5.64 7.53 -21.37
C ILE A 126 -4.65 6.83 -22.31
N ILE A 127 -3.43 6.61 -21.82
CA ILE A 127 -2.34 5.93 -22.53
C ILE A 127 -2.22 4.45 -22.14
N TYR A 128 -2.75 4.08 -20.98
CA TYR A 128 -2.76 2.70 -20.50
C TYR A 128 -4.04 2.46 -19.69
N ASP A 129 -4.69 1.32 -19.91
CA ASP A 129 -5.83 0.88 -19.11
C ASP A 129 -5.89 -0.64 -19.16
N GLN A 130 -5.59 -1.28 -18.03
CA GLN A 130 -5.70 -2.73 -17.90
C GLN A 130 -6.43 -3.11 -16.63
N THR A 131 -7.37 -4.03 -16.79
CA THR A 131 -8.05 -4.71 -15.69
C THR A 131 -7.55 -6.14 -15.61
N ARG A 132 -7.09 -6.53 -14.42
CA ARG A 132 -6.62 -7.87 -14.07
C ARG A 132 -7.61 -8.48 -13.09
N SER A 133 -8.04 -9.71 -13.38
CA SER A 133 -8.80 -10.52 -12.43
C SER A 133 -7.83 -11.18 -11.47
N LEU A 134 -8.10 -11.06 -10.18
CA LEU A 134 -7.31 -11.67 -9.11
C LEU A 134 -7.95 -12.96 -8.59
N ILE A 135 -9.06 -13.40 -9.17
CA ILE A 135 -9.66 -14.70 -8.83
C ILE A 135 -8.63 -15.80 -9.15
N ASP A 136 -8.15 -16.46 -8.11
CA ASP A 136 -7.21 -17.57 -8.23
C ASP A 136 -7.99 -18.87 -8.46
N GLY A 137 -7.87 -19.41 -9.67
CA GLY A 137 -8.47 -20.68 -10.07
C GLY A 137 -7.53 -21.88 -9.94
N GLY A 138 -6.35 -21.74 -9.34
CA GLY A 138 -5.34 -22.81 -9.26
C GLY A 138 -5.83 -24.08 -8.58
N ALA A 139 -6.84 -23.98 -7.70
CA ALA A 139 -7.48 -25.11 -7.04
C ALA A 139 -8.54 -25.83 -7.91
N VAL A 140 -8.88 -25.28 -9.08
CA VAL A 140 -9.91 -25.82 -9.99
C VAL A 140 -9.28 -26.66 -11.10
N PHE A 141 -9.36 -27.98 -10.98
CA PHE A 141 -8.79 -28.93 -11.95
C PHE A 141 -9.80 -29.95 -12.49
N ASP A 142 -11.03 -29.97 -11.96
CA ASP A 142 -12.13 -30.81 -12.45
C ASP A 142 -13.51 -30.14 -12.20
N TRP A 143 -14.57 -30.81 -12.64
CA TRP A 143 -15.93 -30.33 -12.45
C TRP A 143 -16.32 -30.22 -10.96
N TRP A 144 -15.82 -31.12 -10.10
CA TRP A 144 -16.15 -31.10 -8.68
C TRP A 144 -15.51 -29.89 -7.97
N SER A 145 -14.20 -29.69 -8.16
CA SER A 145 -13.47 -28.52 -7.62
C SER A 145 -14.09 -27.20 -8.08
N TYR A 146 -14.57 -27.09 -9.33
CA TYR A 146 -15.28 -25.89 -9.79
C TYR A 146 -16.54 -25.54 -8.98
N PHE A 147 -17.31 -26.54 -8.54
CA PHE A 147 -18.57 -26.31 -7.81
C PHE A 147 -18.38 -26.18 -6.29
N PHE A 148 -17.30 -26.73 -5.73
CA PHE A 148 -17.17 -26.90 -4.28
C PHE A 148 -15.92 -26.24 -3.66
N GLU A 149 -14.91 -25.85 -4.44
CA GLU A 149 -13.77 -25.08 -3.91
C GLU A 149 -14.21 -23.63 -3.58
N PRO A 150 -13.73 -23.07 -2.45
CA PRO A 150 -13.91 -21.65 -2.16
C PRO A 150 -13.16 -20.78 -3.18
N ILE A 151 -13.73 -19.62 -3.48
CA ILE A 151 -13.07 -18.61 -4.30
C ILE A 151 -11.90 -18.03 -3.48
N THR A 152 -10.68 -18.28 -3.93
CA THR A 152 -9.47 -17.63 -3.40
C THR A 152 -9.06 -16.47 -4.30
N TYR A 153 -8.38 -15.48 -3.72
CA TYR A 153 -7.82 -14.35 -4.45
C TYR A 153 -6.30 -14.43 -4.42
N ALA A 154 -5.67 -13.99 -5.50
CA ALA A 154 -4.22 -13.80 -5.54
C ALA A 154 -3.81 -12.73 -4.51
N ASP A 155 -2.78 -13.05 -3.73
CA ASP A 155 -2.24 -12.21 -2.65
C ASP A 155 -1.27 -11.12 -3.17
N GLN A 156 -0.80 -11.28 -4.40
CA GLN A 156 0.12 -10.37 -5.06
C GLN A 156 -0.17 -10.26 -6.56
N GLU A 157 0.09 -9.09 -7.13
CA GLU A 157 0.01 -8.86 -8.58
C GLU A 157 1.07 -7.85 -8.99
N ILE A 158 1.74 -8.09 -10.11
CA ILE A 158 2.79 -7.21 -10.62
C ILE A 158 2.46 -6.82 -12.06
N VAL A 159 2.23 -5.53 -12.27
CA VAL A 159 1.98 -4.96 -13.59
C VAL A 159 3.27 -4.26 -14.05
N THR A 160 3.84 -4.71 -15.17
CA THR A 160 5.09 -4.16 -15.74
C THR A 160 4.87 -3.64 -17.16
N GLY A 161 5.77 -2.78 -17.63
CA GLY A 161 5.71 -2.18 -18.96
C GLY A 161 4.68 -1.06 -19.07
N ILE A 162 4.39 -0.39 -17.94
CA ILE A 162 3.44 0.73 -17.90
C ILE A 162 4.21 2.02 -18.24
N PRO A 163 3.74 2.86 -19.16
CA PRO A 163 4.40 4.14 -19.45
C PRO A 163 4.07 5.18 -18.37
N ILE A 164 4.79 5.19 -17.24
CA ILE A 164 4.64 6.20 -16.19
C ILE A 164 5.83 7.17 -16.26
N TYR A 165 5.56 8.35 -16.78
CA TYR A 165 6.52 9.46 -16.81
C TYR A 165 6.04 10.61 -15.94
N THR A 166 6.94 11.58 -15.75
CA THR A 166 6.69 12.73 -14.89
C THR A 166 5.46 13.50 -15.38
N GLY A 167 4.45 13.62 -14.51
CA GLY A 167 3.21 14.33 -14.81
C GLY A 167 2.07 13.43 -15.33
N ALA A 168 2.33 12.17 -15.63
CA ALA A 168 1.27 11.19 -15.89
C ALA A 168 0.51 10.88 -14.59
N GLN A 169 -0.81 10.78 -14.69
CA GLN A 169 -1.68 10.39 -13.59
C GLN A 169 -1.92 8.88 -13.65
N VAL A 170 -1.69 8.18 -12.54
CA VAL A 170 -1.91 6.75 -12.37
C VAL A 170 -3.12 6.56 -11.48
N ASP A 171 -4.20 6.01 -12.04
CA ASP A 171 -5.42 5.70 -11.33
C ASP A 171 -5.49 4.19 -11.08
N ILE A 172 -5.52 3.81 -9.81
CA ILE A 172 -5.59 2.44 -9.33
C ILE A 172 -6.98 2.23 -8.74
N THR A 173 -7.67 1.18 -9.17
CA THR A 173 -8.98 0.79 -8.65
C THR A 173 -8.97 -0.68 -8.28
N LEU A 174 -9.15 -0.99 -7.01
CA LEU A 174 -9.35 -2.35 -6.50
C LEU A 174 -10.82 -2.54 -6.18
N THR A 175 -11.43 -3.63 -6.66
CA THR A 175 -12.86 -3.91 -6.44
C THR A 175 -13.04 -5.33 -5.93
N SER A 176 -13.87 -5.48 -4.90
CA SER A 176 -14.37 -6.76 -4.43
C SER A 176 -15.87 -6.67 -4.08
N GLY A 177 -16.54 -7.82 -4.01
CA GLY A 177 -17.94 -7.89 -3.55
C GLY A 177 -18.12 -7.74 -2.03
N GLY A 178 -17.02 -7.60 -1.28
CA GLY A 178 -17.01 -7.58 0.18
C GLY A 178 -15.97 -6.62 0.73
N LEU A 179 -15.17 -7.07 1.70
CA LEU A 179 -14.01 -6.31 2.15
C LEU A 179 -12.95 -6.34 1.04
N THR A 180 -12.42 -5.18 0.68
CA THR A 180 -11.26 -5.04 -0.20
C THR A 180 -10.06 -4.68 0.67
N GLU A 181 -8.97 -5.41 0.51
CA GLU A 181 -7.74 -5.16 1.25
C GLU A 181 -6.54 -5.00 0.33
N VAL A 182 -5.63 -4.11 0.71
CA VAL A 182 -4.31 -3.96 0.07
C VAL A 182 -3.26 -3.67 1.13
N GLY A 183 -2.30 -4.57 1.27
CA GLY A 183 -1.15 -4.45 2.17
C GLY A 183 -0.21 -3.33 1.72
N GLN A 184 0.31 -3.46 0.50
CA GLN A 184 1.30 -2.50 -0.02
C GLN A 184 1.14 -2.28 -1.52
N ILE A 185 1.27 -1.03 -1.94
CA ILE A 185 1.36 -0.61 -3.33
C ILE A 185 2.74 -0.01 -3.55
N VAL A 186 3.50 -0.62 -4.46
CA VAL A 186 4.87 -0.22 -4.78
C VAL A 186 4.94 0.22 -6.23
N LEU A 187 5.21 1.49 -6.46
CA LEU A 187 5.54 2.01 -7.78
C LEU A 187 7.06 2.06 -7.90
N GLY A 188 7.59 1.73 -9.09
CA GLY A 188 9.03 1.74 -9.28
C GLY A 188 9.48 1.41 -10.69
N ARG A 189 10.80 1.25 -10.82
CA ARG A 189 11.46 0.88 -12.08
C ARG A 189 11.84 -0.59 -12.07
N ALA A 190 11.25 -1.37 -12.96
CA ALA A 190 11.58 -2.76 -13.20
C ALA A 190 12.92 -2.87 -13.95
N GLN A 191 13.92 -3.45 -13.29
CA GLN A 191 15.17 -3.83 -13.90
C GLN A 191 15.20 -5.35 -14.10
N VAL A 192 15.58 -5.78 -15.31
CA VAL A 192 15.81 -7.20 -15.61
C VAL A 192 17.24 -7.55 -15.21
N LEU A 193 17.41 -8.36 -14.17
CA LEU A 193 18.72 -8.79 -13.69
C LEU A 193 19.29 -9.96 -14.51
N GLY A 194 18.43 -10.68 -15.24
CA GLY A 194 18.80 -11.80 -16.11
C GLY A 194 17.77 -12.93 -16.08
N GLU A 195 18.05 -14.03 -16.76
CA GLU A 195 17.27 -15.27 -16.66
C GLU A 195 17.80 -16.12 -15.51
N THR A 196 16.91 -16.65 -14.68
CA THR A 196 17.30 -17.62 -13.63
C THR A 196 17.50 -18.97 -14.28
N LEU A 197 18.66 -19.57 -14.05
CA LEU A 197 18.89 -20.98 -14.40
C LEU A 197 18.11 -21.86 -13.42
N VAL A 198 17.75 -23.07 -13.85
CA VAL A 198 17.15 -24.09 -12.98
C VAL A 198 18.07 -24.31 -11.76
N ASP A 199 17.50 -24.46 -10.56
CA ASP A 199 18.19 -24.57 -9.25
C ASP A 199 18.88 -23.30 -8.71
N THR A 200 18.41 -22.10 -9.10
CA THR A 200 18.86 -20.87 -8.44
C THR A 200 18.14 -20.68 -7.09
N GLU A 201 18.86 -20.81 -5.98
CA GLU A 201 18.37 -20.50 -4.62
C GLU A 201 18.70 -19.06 -4.22
N ILE A 202 17.75 -18.38 -3.58
CA ILE A 202 17.96 -17.05 -2.98
C ILE A 202 18.16 -17.26 -1.48
N GLY A 203 19.38 -17.05 -1.00
CA GLY A 203 19.75 -17.09 0.42
C GLY A 203 20.12 -15.71 0.94
N ILE A 204 19.74 -15.41 2.18
CA ILE A 204 20.30 -14.29 2.93
C ILE A 204 21.43 -14.86 3.77
N GLU A 205 22.68 -14.48 3.47
CA GLU A 205 23.81 -14.77 4.35
C GLU A 205 23.80 -13.75 5.50
N ASP A 206 23.22 -14.15 6.63
CA ASP A 206 23.20 -13.35 7.86
C ASP A 206 24.39 -13.71 8.77
N PHE A 207 25.25 -12.72 9.04
CA PHE A 207 26.41 -12.84 9.94
C PHE A 207 26.15 -12.21 11.33
N SER A 208 24.91 -11.86 11.64
CA SER A 208 24.58 -11.12 12.86
C SER A 208 24.45 -12.06 14.07
N VAL A 209 25.48 -12.08 14.93
CA VAL A 209 25.43 -12.73 16.24
C VAL A 209 24.79 -11.76 17.25
N LYS A 210 23.64 -12.13 17.83
CA LYS A 210 23.07 -11.43 18.99
C LYS A 210 23.51 -12.11 20.27
N GLU A 211 24.48 -11.52 20.98
CA GLU A 211 24.73 -11.86 22.39
C GLU A 211 23.67 -11.19 23.27
N ARG A 212 23.14 -11.96 24.23
CA ARG A 212 22.36 -11.45 25.35
C ARG A 212 23.33 -11.16 26.50
N ASP A 213 23.33 -9.93 26.98
CA ASP A 213 23.84 -9.60 28.33
C ASP A 213 22.81 -10.04 29.38
#